data_AF-A8X793-F1
#
_entry.id   AF-A8X793-F1
#
_cell.length_a   1.000
_cell.length_b   1.000
_cell.length_c   1.000
_cell.angle_alpha   90.00
_cell.angle_beta   90.00
_cell.angle_gamma   90.00
#
_symmetry.space_group_name_H-M   'P 1'
#
loop_
_entity.id
_entity.type
_entity.pdbx_description
1 polymer ?
#
loop_
_entity_poly.entity_id
_entity_poly.type
_entity_poly.pdbx_seq_one_letter_code
_entity_poly.pdbx_strand_id
1 'polypeptide(L)'
;MSKLLEKRLNACAKFDDNKYYTEFQSYYNIVAQVHSVVLTVRNVYVLRVWRGSSFGPKHLKERREAQMCHIDKEMFGSYIVPPDIQVMRIIERFGKSDLIEIVVYDDHIETVKKLKSLDFVAIKNVHAYVKGDNLTMTLHGENGGKHDRGIWVVPENSVNLNFQRMKTQCAEWLLIVQSDPNEYREFGISDSDESNSDVTLIQKDLDENQIAKACNKIVIGDHISVDYFQQSSKCNYHFLTHAHSEHCRGINAKFPHKVYCSKETAKILNLIVGEPLPEDTIQPLDLNIPYKFENFQVTAIDANHCPGAVMFVFQGPLIDEIAGGPILCTGDFRAEASYMRQFENEKLGWVKDISFARIYLDNTYFSVDVAFTSREISEQLLQKEIMNHPDADIVLPLHQLGQERIIENLSYRIYEPIFVYPEKLAIGKVLGFFYEYGIANQKRQIQVVEKREWTMPDALGKPIIVIEVTQVDHLYGGVSESDPNIRVPYSDHSSREEILKFLECFQFNEIYPTSKSYSKAEFKTMMQAGKTFTEKNLEKQLELHSFVEKTPEIRIPGRFHRSDYPEGEWRDDQEEYMVGDLDEWEEGPPETVPEPMNMG
;
A
#
# COMPACT_ATOMS: atom_id res chain seq x y z
N MET A 1 38.72 23.44 -4.58
CA MET A 1 37.38 23.92 -4.16
C MET A 1 37.06 25.20 -4.94
N SER A 2 35.84 25.42 -5.43
CA SER A 2 35.50 26.70 -6.07
C SER A 2 35.44 27.82 -5.01
N LYS A 3 35.79 29.07 -5.36
CA LYS A 3 35.70 30.22 -4.42
C LYS A 3 34.30 30.39 -3.82
N LEU A 4 33.27 29.99 -4.56
CA LEU A 4 31.87 30.02 -4.11
C LEU A 4 31.59 28.97 -3.02
N LEU A 5 32.06 27.73 -3.21
CA LEU A 5 31.91 26.66 -2.22
C LEU A 5 32.68 26.98 -0.93
N GLU A 6 33.86 27.59 -1.03
CA GLU A 6 34.62 28.04 0.13
C GLU A 6 33.88 29.13 0.91
N LYS A 7 33.24 30.09 0.23
CA LYS A 7 32.39 31.11 0.88
C LYS A 7 31.19 30.48 1.59
N ARG A 8 30.53 29.49 0.97
CA ARG A 8 29.40 28.76 1.58
C ARG A 8 29.86 27.98 2.81
N LEU A 9 30.99 27.29 2.72
CA LEU A 9 31.58 26.56 3.85
C LEU A 9 31.94 27.51 5.00
N ASN A 10 32.57 28.66 4.70
CA ASN A 10 32.92 29.65 5.72
C ASN A 10 31.70 30.22 6.46
N ALA A 11 30.53 30.27 5.82
CA ALA A 11 29.28 30.67 6.46
C ALA A 11 28.71 29.53 7.33
N CYS A 12 28.66 28.31 6.79
CA CYS A 12 28.09 27.15 7.49
C CYS A 12 28.95 26.68 8.67
N ALA A 13 30.28 26.78 8.57
CA ALA A 13 31.21 26.36 9.61
C ALA A 13 31.23 27.30 10.83
N LYS A 14 30.43 28.37 10.84
CA LYS A 14 30.20 29.25 12.00
C LYS A 14 29.01 28.81 12.86
N PHE A 15 28.38 27.69 12.52
CA PHE A 15 27.28 27.14 13.31
C PHE A 15 27.71 26.89 14.75
N ASP A 16 26.89 27.39 15.69
CA ASP A 16 27.11 27.26 17.13
C ASP A 16 25.94 26.47 17.74
N ASP A 17 26.26 25.32 18.33
CA ASP A 17 25.28 24.35 18.79
C ASP A 17 24.43 24.86 19.97
N ASN A 18 24.94 25.81 20.78
CA ASN A 18 24.20 26.38 21.91
C ASN A 18 23.27 27.51 21.46
N LYS A 19 23.77 28.40 20.60
CA LYS A 19 23.00 29.52 20.04
C LYS A 19 21.85 29.03 19.16
N TYR A 20 22.06 27.93 18.46
CA TYR A 20 21.02 27.27 17.65
C TYR A 20 19.76 26.96 18.47
N TYR A 21 19.92 26.33 19.63
CA TYR A 21 18.77 25.93 20.45
C TYR A 21 17.99 27.13 21.00
N THR A 22 18.66 28.24 21.33
CA THR A 22 18.01 29.44 21.88
C THR A 22 17.25 30.27 20.85
N GLU A 23 17.58 30.14 19.56
CA GLU A 23 17.03 30.98 18.48
C GLU A 23 16.19 30.17 17.47
N PHE A 24 15.69 28.99 17.85
CA PHE A 24 15.17 27.91 16.98
C PHE A 24 14.12 28.33 15.92
N GLN A 25 13.51 29.51 16.00
CA GLN A 25 12.63 30.06 14.96
C GLN A 25 13.39 30.93 13.94
N SER A 26 14.49 30.40 13.39
CA SER A 26 15.41 31.14 12.52
C SER A 26 15.95 30.29 11.37
N TYR A 27 16.65 30.95 10.45
CA TYR A 27 17.40 30.29 9.38
C TYR A 27 18.84 30.04 9.79
N TYR A 28 19.33 28.83 9.51
CA TYR A 28 20.65 28.40 9.93
C TYR A 28 21.51 27.89 8.79
N ASN A 29 22.81 28.09 8.94
CA ASN A 29 23.83 27.54 8.06
C ASN A 29 24.63 26.53 8.87
N ILE A 30 24.63 25.27 8.47
CA ILE A 30 25.19 24.16 9.24
C ILE A 30 26.19 23.38 8.39
N VAL A 31 27.30 22.97 9.00
CA VAL A 31 28.15 21.91 8.45
C VAL A 31 27.90 20.66 9.27
N ALA A 32 27.71 19.51 8.65
CA ALA A 32 27.48 18.27 9.39
C ALA A 32 28.00 17.08 8.59
N GLN A 33 28.11 15.93 9.23
CA GLN A 33 28.40 14.67 8.57
C GLN A 33 27.08 13.92 8.34
N VAL A 34 26.93 13.33 7.15
CA VAL A 34 25.74 12.56 6.79
C VAL A 34 25.72 11.28 7.61
N HIS A 35 24.60 11.08 8.32
CA HIS A 35 24.22 9.79 8.89
C HIS A 35 23.52 8.98 7.82
N SER A 36 22.37 9.45 7.34
CA SER A 36 21.57 8.72 6.37
C SER A 36 20.58 9.65 5.67
N VAL A 37 19.98 9.17 4.58
CA VAL A 37 18.81 9.80 3.96
C VAL A 37 17.67 8.80 4.04
N VAL A 38 16.60 9.18 4.73
CA VAL A 38 15.41 8.35 4.91
C VAL A 38 14.30 8.86 4.00
N LEU A 39 13.67 7.97 3.26
CA LEU A 39 12.34 8.21 2.73
C LEU A 39 11.35 7.69 3.75
N THR A 40 10.55 8.57 4.34
CA THR A 40 9.54 8.17 5.32
C THR A 40 8.38 7.43 4.66
N VAL A 41 7.58 6.71 5.44
CA VAL A 41 6.32 6.10 4.97
C VAL A 41 5.34 7.13 4.39
N ARG A 42 5.54 8.42 4.70
CA ARG A 42 4.75 9.56 4.18
C ARG A 42 5.36 10.19 2.91
N ASN A 43 6.31 9.53 2.26
CA ASN A 43 7.07 10.04 1.10
C ASN A 43 7.80 11.37 1.35
N VAL A 44 8.16 11.64 2.60
CA VAL A 44 8.96 12.80 2.97
C VAL A 44 10.42 12.37 3.04
N TYR A 45 11.30 13.06 2.29
CA TYR A 45 12.75 12.86 2.38
C TYR A 45 13.29 13.55 3.62
N VAL A 46 14.01 12.82 4.45
CA VAL A 46 14.63 13.32 5.67
C VAL A 46 16.12 13.04 5.61
N LEU A 47 16.90 14.11 5.49
CA LEU A 47 18.35 14.07 5.62
C LEU A 47 18.68 14.06 7.12
N ARG A 48 19.27 12.95 7.59
CA ARG A 48 19.76 12.80 8.96
C ARG A 48 21.27 13.05 8.98
N VAL A 49 21.70 13.99 9.80
CA VAL A 49 23.10 14.42 9.91
C VAL A 49 23.51 14.57 11.38
N TRP A 50 24.81 14.50 11.66
CA TRP A 50 25.37 14.64 13.01
C TRP A 50 26.65 15.49 12.98
N ARG A 51 27.11 15.97 14.14
CA ARG A 51 28.27 16.90 14.22
C ARG A 51 29.38 16.47 15.19
N GLY A 52 29.25 15.30 15.84
CA GLY A 52 30.18 14.87 16.88
C GLY A 52 30.04 15.62 18.21
N SER A 53 28.92 16.31 18.42
CA SER A 53 28.56 17.01 19.65
C SER A 53 27.03 17.03 19.81
N SER A 54 26.57 17.01 21.07
CA SER A 54 25.15 17.21 21.39
C SER A 54 24.74 18.67 21.21
N PHE A 55 23.57 18.89 20.61
CA PHE A 55 23.05 20.23 20.37
C PHE A 55 22.46 20.85 21.63
N GLY A 56 22.67 22.14 21.91
CA GLY A 56 22.05 22.82 23.04
C GLY A 56 22.42 22.31 24.44
N PRO A 57 21.78 22.82 25.51
CA PRO A 57 22.17 22.52 26.88
C PRO A 57 21.99 21.05 27.26
N LYS A 58 22.97 20.48 27.98
CA LYS A 58 22.99 19.06 28.41
C LYS A 58 21.75 18.66 29.24
N HIS A 59 21.22 19.57 30.06
CA HIS A 59 20.06 19.30 30.91
C HIS A 59 18.72 19.22 30.14
N LEU A 60 18.69 19.60 28.85
CA LEU A 60 17.50 19.53 27.99
C LEU A 60 17.56 18.37 26.99
N LYS A 61 18.53 17.47 27.16
CA LYS A 61 18.83 16.39 26.21
C LYS A 61 17.61 15.52 25.87
N GLU A 62 16.96 14.95 26.88
CA GLU A 62 15.81 14.04 26.69
C GLU A 62 14.63 14.75 26.02
N ARG A 63 14.30 15.96 26.49
CA ARG A 63 13.23 16.78 25.90
C ARG A 63 13.51 17.08 24.43
N ARG A 64 14.75 17.40 24.10
CA ARG A 64 15.15 17.71 22.72
C ARG A 64 15.09 16.48 21.81
N GLU A 65 15.54 15.31 22.28
CA GLU A 65 15.40 14.06 21.52
C GLU A 65 13.94 13.78 21.17
N ALA A 66 13.03 13.94 22.14
CA ALA A 66 11.60 13.76 21.93
C ALA A 66 10.98 14.79 20.96
N GLN A 67 11.55 15.99 20.85
CA GLN A 67 10.99 17.07 20.05
C GLN A 67 11.65 17.23 18.66
N MET A 68 12.89 16.77 18.45
CA MET A 68 13.65 16.97 17.19
C MET A 68 13.78 15.71 16.33
N CYS A 69 13.68 14.52 16.92
CA CYS A 69 13.85 13.26 16.19
C CYS A 69 12.47 12.65 15.90
N HIS A 70 12.04 12.81 14.67
CA HIS A 70 10.71 12.46 14.16
C HIS A 70 10.71 11.13 13.41
N ILE A 71 11.89 10.58 13.06
CA ILE A 71 11.99 9.24 12.46
C ILE A 71 12.02 8.18 13.57
N ASP A 72 10.87 7.56 13.77
CA ASP A 72 10.67 6.34 14.56
C ASP A 72 10.30 5.16 13.64
N LYS A 73 9.98 4.00 14.24
CA LYS A 73 9.58 2.80 13.49
C LYS A 73 8.35 3.01 12.61
N GLU A 74 7.45 3.92 13.00
CA GLU A 74 6.20 4.18 12.29
C GLU A 74 6.43 5.15 11.12
N MET A 75 7.39 6.06 11.26
CA MET A 75 7.74 7.06 10.26
C MET A 75 8.80 6.58 9.27
N PHE A 76 9.66 5.64 9.64
CA PHE A 76 10.71 5.10 8.78
C PHE A 76 10.12 4.27 7.63
N GLY A 77 10.39 4.67 6.39
CA GLY A 77 10.02 3.90 5.19
C GLY A 77 11.20 3.09 4.68
N SER A 78 12.20 3.78 4.12
CA SER A 78 13.41 3.14 3.59
C SER A 78 14.63 4.06 3.65
N TYR A 79 15.80 3.46 3.54
CA TYR A 79 17.04 4.19 3.30
C TYR A 79 17.22 4.47 1.81
N ILE A 80 17.33 5.75 1.50
CA ILE A 80 17.86 6.22 0.22
C ILE A 80 19.39 6.24 0.28
N VAL A 81 19.92 6.64 1.43
CA VAL A 81 21.34 6.53 1.77
C VAL A 81 21.39 5.85 3.14
N PRO A 82 21.83 4.58 3.23
CA PRO A 82 21.90 3.86 4.50
C PRO A 82 23.04 4.41 5.38
N PRO A 83 22.93 4.29 6.72
CA PRO A 83 23.96 4.76 7.61
C PRO A 83 25.19 3.87 7.60
N ASP A 84 26.32 4.49 7.89
CA ASP A 84 27.55 3.76 8.16
C ASP A 84 27.44 3.15 9.56
N ILE A 85 27.86 1.90 9.69
CA ILE A 85 27.74 1.13 10.92
C ILE A 85 28.43 1.80 12.11
N GLN A 86 29.53 2.52 11.89
CA GLN A 86 30.23 3.24 12.96
C GLN A 86 29.43 4.45 13.44
N VAL A 87 28.80 5.18 12.52
CA VAL A 87 27.96 6.34 12.87
C VAL A 87 26.70 5.87 13.60
N MET A 88 26.07 4.79 13.12
CA MET A 88 24.93 4.14 13.76
C MET A 88 25.24 3.81 15.23
N ARG A 89 26.36 3.12 15.49
CA ARG A 89 26.83 2.75 16.84
C ARG A 89 27.06 3.97 17.75
N ILE A 90 27.54 5.09 17.19
CA ILE A 90 27.73 6.33 17.96
C ILE A 90 26.36 6.87 18.40
N ILE A 91 25.41 7.01 17.48
CA ILE A 91 24.08 7.54 17.82
C ILE A 91 23.35 6.62 18.81
N GLU A 92 23.52 5.31 18.70
CA GLU A 92 23.00 4.34 19.66
C GLU A 92 23.63 4.51 21.06
N ARG A 93 24.96 4.63 21.12
CA ARG A 93 25.68 4.70 22.40
C ARG A 93 25.49 6.04 23.10
N PHE A 94 25.40 7.13 22.36
CA PHE A 94 25.39 8.49 22.91
C PHE A 94 24.03 9.16 22.85
N GLY A 95 23.04 8.57 22.17
CA GLY A 95 21.66 9.03 22.09
C GLY A 95 21.38 9.89 20.86
N LYS A 96 20.09 10.01 20.52
CA LYS A 96 19.62 10.76 19.33
C LYS A 96 19.86 12.26 19.42
N SER A 97 20.30 12.80 20.57
CA SER A 97 20.53 14.23 20.76
C SER A 97 21.63 14.82 19.90
N ASP A 98 22.44 13.95 19.28
CA ASP A 98 23.56 14.30 18.41
C ASP A 98 23.14 14.20 16.94
N LEU A 99 21.89 13.77 16.68
CA LEU A 99 21.28 13.66 15.36
C LEU A 99 20.40 14.88 15.07
N ILE A 100 20.49 15.38 13.85
CA ILE A 100 19.63 16.40 13.29
C ILE A 100 18.88 15.79 12.11
N GLU A 101 17.56 15.97 12.11
CA GLU A 101 16.68 15.58 11.03
C GLU A 101 16.20 16.81 10.27
N ILE A 102 16.55 16.88 8.98
CA ILE A 102 16.16 17.96 8.08
C ILE A 102 15.22 17.38 7.05
N VAL A 103 13.98 17.85 7.04
CA VAL A 103 13.02 17.51 5.99
C VAL A 103 13.39 18.24 4.70
N VAL A 104 13.54 17.51 3.60
CA VAL A 104 14.01 18.02 2.31
C VAL A 104 12.91 17.98 1.28
N TYR A 105 12.68 19.11 0.61
CA TYR A 105 11.68 19.29 -0.44
C TYR A 105 12.35 19.73 -1.76
N ASP A 106 11.55 19.70 -2.83
CA ASP A 106 11.85 20.28 -4.14
C ASP A 106 13.16 19.76 -4.79
N ASP A 107 13.88 20.63 -5.49
CA ASP A 107 15.11 20.33 -6.22
C ASP A 107 16.27 19.85 -5.31
N HIS A 108 16.15 20.07 -4.00
CA HIS A 108 17.12 19.57 -3.03
C HIS A 108 17.03 18.06 -2.80
N ILE A 109 15.90 17.42 -3.13
CA ILE A 109 15.73 15.95 -3.03
C ILE A 109 16.76 15.22 -3.91
N GLU A 110 16.94 15.67 -5.15
CA GLU A 110 17.91 15.08 -6.07
C GLU A 110 19.36 15.32 -5.66
N THR A 111 19.60 16.30 -4.79
CA THR A 111 20.91 16.54 -4.20
C THR A 111 21.19 15.53 -3.08
N VAL A 112 20.22 15.28 -2.19
CA VAL A 112 20.43 14.35 -1.06
C VAL A 112 20.50 12.89 -1.48
N LYS A 113 19.79 12.50 -2.56
CA LYS A 113 19.89 11.15 -3.16
C LYS A 113 21.30 10.79 -3.63
N LYS A 114 22.15 11.78 -3.90
CA LYS A 114 23.53 11.59 -4.41
C LYS A 114 24.58 11.56 -3.30
N LEU A 115 24.18 11.81 -2.06
CA LEU A 115 25.09 11.79 -0.91
C LEU A 115 25.41 10.35 -0.51
N LYS A 116 26.48 10.19 0.26
CA LYS A 116 26.83 8.96 0.95
C LYS A 116 26.87 9.21 2.46
N SER A 117 26.64 8.17 3.25
CA SER A 117 26.97 8.23 4.68
C SER A 117 28.45 8.58 4.84
N LEU A 118 28.78 9.27 5.93
CA LEU A 118 30.10 9.86 6.22
C LEU A 118 30.50 11.08 5.37
N ASP A 119 29.74 11.44 4.32
CA ASP A 119 29.99 12.68 3.59
C ASP A 119 29.87 13.88 4.53
N PHE A 120 30.80 14.83 4.44
CA PHE A 120 30.63 16.12 5.08
C PHE A 120 29.84 17.04 4.16
N VAL A 121 28.79 17.66 4.67
CA VAL A 121 27.92 18.56 3.90
C VAL A 121 27.84 19.94 4.56
N ALA A 122 27.88 20.98 3.74
CA ALA A 122 27.53 22.34 4.11
C ALA A 122 26.10 22.60 3.62
N ILE A 123 25.20 22.92 4.56
CA ILE A 123 23.78 23.15 4.30
C ILE A 123 23.47 24.59 4.69
N LYS A 124 23.01 25.38 3.73
CA LYS A 124 22.80 26.82 3.91
C LYS A 124 21.32 27.16 3.91
N ASN A 125 20.93 28.03 4.84
CA ASN A 125 19.57 28.52 5.04
C ASN A 125 18.53 27.42 5.30
N VAL A 126 18.83 26.50 6.21
CA VAL A 126 17.83 25.56 6.76
C VAL A 126 16.85 26.33 7.63
N HIS A 127 15.56 26.16 7.38
CA HIS A 127 14.51 26.81 8.15
C HIS A 127 14.18 25.96 9.37
N ALA A 128 14.53 26.43 10.56
CA ALA A 128 14.12 25.82 11.82
C ALA A 128 12.89 26.57 12.37
N TYR A 129 11.88 25.82 12.80
CA TYR A 129 10.67 26.39 13.39
C TYR A 129 9.95 25.37 14.28
N VAL A 130 9.07 25.88 15.15
CA VAL A 130 8.28 25.05 16.06
C VAL A 130 6.92 24.74 15.42
N LYS A 131 6.52 23.47 15.38
CA LYS A 131 5.21 23.01 14.90
C LYS A 131 4.51 22.20 15.99
N GLY A 132 3.57 22.82 16.70
CA GLY A 132 3.00 22.22 17.92
C GLY A 132 4.09 22.12 19.00
N ASP A 133 4.29 20.93 19.56
CA ASP A 133 5.36 20.66 20.53
C ASP A 133 6.69 20.22 19.87
N ASN A 134 6.69 20.08 18.54
CA ASN A 134 7.82 19.55 17.77
C ASN A 134 8.73 20.65 17.24
N LEU A 135 10.03 20.39 17.29
CA LEU A 135 11.12 21.19 16.75
C LEU A 135 11.47 20.64 15.36
N THR A 136 11.14 21.38 14.30
CA THR A 136 11.28 20.90 12.91
C THR A 136 12.29 21.74 12.14
N MET A 137 13.13 21.07 11.34
CA MET A 137 14.00 21.71 10.35
C MET A 137 13.58 21.32 8.95
N THR A 138 13.50 22.29 8.05
CA THR A 138 13.11 22.07 6.65
C THR A 138 14.06 22.77 5.70
N LEU A 139 14.32 22.13 4.56
CA LEU A 139 15.01 22.71 3.42
C LEU A 139 14.12 22.55 2.18
N HIS A 140 13.58 23.67 1.71
CA HIS A 140 12.70 23.73 0.54
C HIS A 140 13.19 24.80 -0.43
N GLY A 141 12.82 24.72 -1.71
CA GLY A 141 13.07 25.77 -2.69
C GLY A 141 12.29 27.04 -2.35
N GLU A 142 12.81 28.20 -2.75
CA GLU A 142 12.05 29.46 -2.74
C GLU A 142 11.71 29.86 -4.16
N ASN A 143 10.45 30.26 -4.38
CA ASN A 143 9.97 30.94 -5.58
C ASN A 143 10.81 32.20 -5.87
N GLY A 144 11.92 32.04 -6.61
CA GLY A 144 12.74 33.15 -7.13
C GLY A 144 14.25 33.14 -6.84
N GLY A 145 14.84 32.08 -6.28
CA GLY A 145 16.30 31.87 -6.29
C GLY A 145 17.18 32.89 -5.52
N LYS A 146 16.60 33.76 -4.68
CA LYS A 146 17.31 34.92 -4.09
C LYS A 146 18.23 34.60 -2.90
N HIS A 147 18.12 33.44 -2.26
CA HIS A 147 18.72 33.21 -0.95
C HIS A 147 19.89 32.20 -0.91
N ASP A 148 20.41 31.71 -2.05
CA ASP A 148 21.58 30.79 -2.11
C ASP A 148 21.46 29.61 -1.12
N ARG A 149 20.27 29.01 -1.08
CA ARG A 149 19.90 27.87 -0.23
C ARG A 149 20.30 26.56 -0.92
N GLY A 150 20.74 25.57 -0.14
CA GLY A 150 21.09 24.26 -0.69
C GLY A 150 22.08 23.47 0.14
N ILE A 151 22.50 22.34 -0.43
CA ILE A 151 23.41 21.35 0.19
C ILE A 151 24.61 21.15 -0.74
N TRP A 152 25.81 21.18 -0.18
CA TRP A 152 27.05 20.92 -0.93
C TRP A 152 27.99 20.01 -0.14
N VAL A 153 28.51 18.99 -0.80
CA VAL A 153 29.57 18.14 -0.24
C VAL A 153 30.83 18.98 -0.02
N VAL A 154 31.38 18.89 1.19
CA VAL A 154 32.60 19.55 1.63
C VAL A 154 33.78 18.64 1.32
N PRO A 155 34.73 19.07 0.46
CA PRO A 155 35.93 18.30 0.18
C PRO A 155 36.73 18.00 1.44
N GLU A 156 37.18 16.75 1.57
CA GLU A 156 37.93 16.29 2.75
C GLU A 156 39.21 17.08 3.03
N ASN A 157 39.84 17.61 1.98
CA ASN A 157 41.07 18.41 2.01
C ASN A 157 40.82 19.90 2.27
N SER A 158 39.61 20.30 2.66
CA SER A 158 39.29 21.69 2.98
C SER A 158 40.16 22.23 4.12
N VAL A 159 40.75 23.42 3.95
CA VAL A 159 41.59 24.05 4.99
C VAL A 159 40.80 24.88 6.01
N ASN A 160 39.46 24.87 5.95
CA ASN A 160 38.64 25.64 6.90
C ASN A 160 38.81 25.10 8.33
N LEU A 161 39.30 25.94 9.24
CA LEU A 161 39.68 25.52 10.59
C LEU A 161 38.51 25.02 11.44
N ASN A 162 37.33 25.63 11.33
CA ASN A 162 36.15 25.21 12.10
C ASN A 162 35.61 23.87 11.59
N PHE A 163 35.62 23.68 10.27
CA PHE A 163 35.32 22.39 9.65
C PHE A 163 36.32 21.33 10.10
N GLN A 164 37.62 21.62 10.06
CA GLN A 164 38.64 20.66 10.49
C GLN A 164 38.48 20.28 11.97
N ARG A 165 38.14 21.22 12.86
CA ARG A 165 37.82 20.91 14.26
C ARG A 165 36.63 19.97 14.39
N MET A 166 35.51 20.26 13.70
CA MET A 166 34.32 19.40 13.71
C MET A 166 34.63 18.01 13.12
N LYS A 167 35.42 17.95 12.03
CA LYS A 167 35.87 16.71 11.41
C LYS A 167 36.70 15.88 12.38
N THR A 168 37.66 16.48 13.08
CA THR A 168 38.47 15.80 14.11
C THR A 168 37.58 15.26 15.23
N GLN A 169 36.60 16.04 15.71
CA GLN A 169 35.66 15.58 16.73
C GLN A 169 34.86 14.36 16.28
N CYS A 170 34.29 14.38 15.06
CA CYS A 170 33.60 13.22 14.51
C CYS A 170 34.53 11.99 14.42
N ALA A 171 35.77 12.19 13.97
CA ALA A 171 36.76 11.12 13.87
C ALA A 171 37.15 10.52 15.24
N GLU A 172 37.28 11.34 16.29
CA GLU A 172 37.54 10.87 17.65
C GLU A 172 36.43 9.95 18.16
N TRP A 173 35.16 10.28 17.89
CA TRP A 173 34.03 9.41 18.25
C TRP A 173 34.00 8.11 17.46
N LEU A 174 34.31 8.14 16.16
CA LEU A 174 34.37 6.95 15.31
C LEU A 174 35.45 5.98 15.79
N LEU A 175 36.60 6.47 16.27
CA LEU A 175 37.65 5.63 16.86
C LEU A 175 37.19 4.89 18.13
N ILE A 176 36.28 5.47 18.93
CA ILE A 176 35.79 4.85 20.17
C ILE A 176 34.96 3.59 19.91
N VAL A 177 34.25 3.52 18.78
CA VAL A 177 33.35 2.41 18.43
C VAL A 177 33.99 1.37 17.50
N GLN A 178 35.22 1.61 17.01
CA GLN A 178 35.98 0.68 16.16
C GLN A 178 36.42 -0.61 16.86
N SER A 179 36.34 -0.70 18.19
CA SER A 179 36.85 -1.84 18.98
C SER A 179 35.80 -2.55 19.85
N ASP A 180 34.50 -2.34 19.59
CA ASP A 180 33.40 -2.96 20.34
C ASP A 180 32.83 -4.19 19.58
N PRO A 181 32.89 -5.42 20.14
CA PRO A 181 32.49 -6.67 19.48
C PRO A 181 31.01 -7.06 19.66
N ASN A 182 30.16 -6.21 20.26
CA ASN A 182 28.74 -6.52 20.42
C ASN A 182 27.92 -6.17 19.17
N GLU A 183 27.24 -7.16 18.59
CA GLU A 183 26.26 -7.00 17.51
C GLU A 183 24.94 -6.42 18.04
N TYR A 184 24.58 -5.25 17.53
CA TYR A 184 23.24 -4.67 17.64
C TYR A 184 22.85 -4.09 16.27
N ARG A 185 21.54 -4.15 15.95
CA ARG A 185 20.97 -3.88 14.62
C ARG A 185 19.96 -2.72 14.67
N GLU A 186 20.25 -1.61 13.98
CA GLU A 186 19.24 -0.63 13.57
C GLU A 186 18.41 -1.20 12.40
N PHE A 187 17.19 -0.69 12.17
CA PHE A 187 16.28 -1.20 11.15
C PHE A 187 16.95 -1.29 9.77
N GLY A 188 17.00 -2.49 9.19
CA GLY A 188 17.32 -2.66 7.77
C GLY A 188 18.80 -2.84 7.40
N ILE A 189 19.68 -3.28 8.30
CA ILE A 189 21.03 -3.75 7.94
C ILE A 189 21.19 -5.21 8.37
N SER A 190 21.40 -6.11 7.39
CA SER A 190 21.80 -7.52 7.60
C SER A 190 23.27 -7.70 7.24
N ASP A 191 24.01 -8.43 8.08
CA ASP A 191 25.45 -8.64 7.98
C ASP A 191 25.86 -9.43 6.73
N SER A 192 26.58 -8.80 5.80
CA SER A 192 27.58 -9.47 4.95
C SER A 192 28.56 -8.46 4.32
N ASP A 193 29.76 -8.43 4.92
CA ASP A 193 31.10 -8.24 4.34
C ASP A 193 31.60 -6.85 3.86
N GLU A 194 32.50 -6.27 4.67
CA GLU A 194 33.53 -5.32 4.24
C GLU A 194 34.78 -6.05 3.68
N SER A 195 35.26 -5.56 2.54
CA SER A 195 36.55 -5.85 1.86
C SER A 195 36.73 -7.29 1.33
N ASN A 196 36.97 -7.55 0.05
CA ASN A 196 37.89 -6.89 -0.88
C ASN A 196 37.47 -7.22 -2.33
N SER A 197 37.92 -6.39 -3.27
CA SER A 197 37.75 -6.48 -4.72
C SER A 197 37.69 -7.89 -5.34
N ASP A 198 36.54 -8.25 -5.91
CA ASP A 198 36.45 -8.63 -7.32
C ASP A 198 35.01 -8.47 -7.80
N VAL A 199 34.84 -7.72 -8.89
CA VAL A 199 33.56 -7.55 -9.58
C VAL A 199 33.18 -8.92 -10.14
N THR A 200 32.41 -9.71 -9.39
CA THR A 200 31.65 -10.81 -9.96
C THR A 200 30.32 -10.25 -10.39
N LEU A 201 30.14 -10.15 -11.71
CA LEU A 201 28.84 -9.97 -12.34
C LEU A 201 27.88 -10.98 -11.72
N ILE A 202 26.99 -10.51 -10.84
CA ILE A 202 25.87 -11.29 -10.35
C ILE A 202 25.05 -11.66 -11.58
N GLN A 203 25.10 -12.94 -11.97
CA GLN A 203 24.15 -13.52 -12.89
C GLN A 203 22.76 -13.28 -12.28
N LYS A 204 21.88 -12.61 -13.03
CA LYS A 204 20.44 -12.57 -12.71
C LYS A 204 19.97 -13.99 -12.47
N ASP A 205 19.45 -14.27 -11.28
CA ASP A 205 18.71 -15.49 -11.02
C ASP A 205 17.58 -15.61 -12.04
N LEU A 206 17.60 -16.68 -12.84
CA LEU A 206 16.61 -16.97 -13.86
C LEU A 206 15.21 -17.29 -13.26
N ASP A 207 15.13 -17.42 -11.93
CA ASP A 207 13.93 -17.83 -11.18
C ASP A 207 12.95 -16.70 -10.84
N GLU A 208 13.33 -15.43 -10.99
CA GLU A 208 12.42 -14.27 -10.75
C GLU A 208 11.42 -14.03 -11.89
N ASN A 209 11.61 -14.67 -13.04
CA ASN A 209 10.76 -14.48 -14.23
C ASN A 209 9.59 -15.46 -14.31
N GLN A 210 9.35 -16.32 -13.31
CA GLN A 210 8.24 -17.28 -13.33
C GLN A 210 7.09 -16.84 -12.41
N ILE A 211 5.86 -16.91 -12.92
CA ILE A 211 4.63 -16.56 -12.19
C ILE A 211 3.62 -17.71 -12.22
N ALA A 212 2.87 -17.86 -11.14
CA ALA A 212 1.69 -18.72 -11.07
C ALA A 212 0.41 -17.88 -11.18
N LYS A 213 -0.65 -18.48 -11.76
CA LYS A 213 -1.97 -17.85 -11.84
C LYS A 213 -2.68 -17.91 -10.49
N ALA A 214 -3.52 -16.91 -10.24
CA ALA A 214 -4.41 -16.88 -9.08
C ALA A 214 -5.38 -18.07 -9.07
N CYS A 215 -5.64 -18.62 -7.88
CA CYS A 215 -6.63 -19.65 -7.60
C CYS A 215 -8.03 -19.07 -7.42
N ASN A 216 -8.53 -18.35 -8.43
CA ASN A 216 -9.84 -17.66 -8.40
C ASN A 216 -11.06 -18.59 -8.50
N LYS A 217 -10.84 -19.91 -8.66
CA LYS A 217 -11.90 -20.93 -8.64
C LYS A 217 -11.72 -21.81 -7.42
N ILE A 218 -12.38 -21.44 -6.32
CA ILE A 218 -12.27 -22.17 -5.07
C ILE A 218 -13.31 -23.30 -5.08
N VAL A 219 -12.82 -24.51 -5.25
CA VAL A 219 -13.61 -25.75 -5.16
C VAL A 219 -12.91 -26.69 -4.19
N ILE A 220 -13.60 -27.10 -3.13
CA ILE A 220 -13.10 -28.01 -2.10
C ILE A 220 -13.71 -29.38 -2.36
N GLY A 221 -12.91 -30.26 -2.97
CA GLY A 221 -13.35 -31.58 -3.44
C GLY A 221 -14.34 -31.45 -4.60
N ASP A 222 -15.48 -32.11 -4.50
CA ASP A 222 -16.62 -31.96 -5.41
C ASP A 222 -17.91 -31.54 -4.67
N HIS A 223 -17.77 -31.03 -3.45
CA HIS A 223 -18.89 -30.74 -2.56
C HIS A 223 -19.14 -29.25 -2.34
N ILE A 224 -18.08 -28.45 -2.19
CA ILE A 224 -18.16 -27.06 -1.76
C ILE A 224 -17.49 -26.15 -2.79
N SER A 225 -18.15 -25.06 -3.18
CA SER A 225 -17.52 -23.96 -3.90
C SER A 225 -17.65 -22.64 -3.13
N VAL A 226 -16.65 -21.76 -3.30
CA VAL A 226 -16.63 -20.41 -2.75
C VAL A 226 -16.44 -19.42 -3.90
N ASP A 227 -17.30 -18.42 -4.00
CA ASP A 227 -17.33 -17.39 -5.06
C ASP A 227 -17.33 -17.96 -6.49
N TYR A 228 -17.86 -19.17 -6.64
CA TYR A 228 -17.91 -19.88 -7.91
C TYR A 228 -19.27 -20.53 -8.11
N PHE A 229 -20.07 -19.93 -9.00
CA PHE A 229 -21.48 -20.28 -9.23
C PHE A 229 -21.70 -20.68 -10.69
N GLN A 230 -21.39 -21.93 -11.03
CA GLN A 230 -21.71 -22.49 -12.34
C GLN A 230 -22.85 -23.51 -12.23
N GLN A 231 -23.80 -23.44 -13.16
CA GLN A 231 -24.90 -24.41 -13.24
C GLN A 231 -24.41 -25.85 -13.47
N SER A 232 -23.25 -26.01 -14.11
CA SER A 232 -22.59 -27.30 -14.33
C SER A 232 -21.73 -27.78 -13.16
N SER A 233 -21.66 -27.02 -12.06
CA SER A 233 -20.88 -27.41 -10.88
C SER A 233 -21.45 -28.69 -10.28
N LYS A 234 -20.57 -29.58 -9.82
CA LYS A 234 -20.95 -30.78 -9.09
C LYS A 234 -21.13 -30.53 -7.59
N CYS A 235 -20.77 -29.34 -7.12
CA CYS A 235 -20.87 -28.95 -5.72
C CYS A 235 -22.33 -28.87 -5.29
N ASN A 236 -22.60 -29.29 -4.06
CA ASN A 236 -23.93 -29.18 -3.44
C ASN A 236 -24.05 -27.94 -2.53
N TYR A 237 -22.93 -27.37 -2.13
CA TYR A 237 -22.86 -26.23 -1.21
C TYR A 237 -22.07 -25.09 -1.87
N HIS A 238 -22.68 -23.92 -1.98
CA HIS A 238 -22.06 -22.75 -2.60
C HIS A 238 -22.05 -21.59 -1.62
N PHE A 239 -20.87 -21.01 -1.39
CA PHE A 239 -20.67 -19.93 -0.45
C PHE A 239 -20.28 -18.65 -1.18
N LEU A 240 -20.91 -17.54 -0.83
CA LEU A 240 -20.60 -16.21 -1.35
C LEU A 240 -19.96 -15.39 -0.24
N THR A 241 -18.71 -14.97 -0.44
CA THR A 241 -17.96 -14.18 0.56
C THR A 241 -18.51 -12.77 0.66
N HIS A 242 -18.87 -12.14 -0.46
CA HIS A 242 -19.43 -10.79 -0.50
C HIS A 242 -20.13 -10.50 -1.83
N ALA A 243 -20.88 -9.39 -1.90
CA ALA A 243 -21.76 -9.09 -3.02
C ALA A 243 -21.17 -8.13 -4.06
N HIS A 244 -19.85 -8.21 -4.34
CA HIS A 244 -19.32 -7.56 -5.54
C HIS A 244 -19.68 -8.40 -6.78
N SER A 245 -19.91 -7.71 -7.90
CA SER A 245 -20.55 -8.29 -9.07
C SER A 245 -19.74 -9.43 -9.70
N GLU A 246 -18.41 -9.35 -9.65
CA GLU A 246 -17.49 -10.38 -10.17
C GLU A 246 -17.58 -11.69 -9.39
N HIS A 247 -17.82 -11.64 -8.07
CA HIS A 247 -18.00 -12.81 -7.23
C HIS A 247 -19.42 -13.39 -7.33
N CYS A 248 -20.40 -12.58 -7.74
CA CYS A 248 -21.79 -13.03 -7.95
C CYS A 248 -22.02 -13.67 -9.34
N ARG A 249 -21.00 -13.74 -10.20
CA ARG A 249 -21.15 -14.21 -11.58
C ARG A 249 -21.73 -15.63 -11.63
N GLY A 250 -22.88 -15.76 -12.29
CA GLY A 250 -23.60 -17.02 -12.47
C GLY A 250 -24.73 -17.27 -11.46
N ILE A 251 -24.84 -16.44 -10.42
CA ILE A 251 -26.05 -16.36 -9.59
C ILE A 251 -27.13 -15.64 -10.41
N ASN A 252 -28.28 -16.28 -10.58
CA ASN A 252 -29.45 -15.76 -11.27
C ASN A 252 -30.67 -16.59 -10.84
N ALA A 253 -31.87 -16.21 -11.29
CA ALA A 253 -33.12 -16.89 -10.96
C ALA A 253 -33.16 -18.37 -11.40
N LYS A 254 -32.27 -18.80 -12.30
CA LYS A 254 -32.14 -20.19 -12.77
C LYS A 254 -31.03 -20.96 -12.07
N PHE A 255 -30.28 -20.34 -11.14
CA PHE A 255 -29.25 -21.03 -10.39
C PHE A 255 -29.90 -22.12 -9.51
N PRO A 256 -29.57 -23.41 -9.71
CA PRO A 256 -30.36 -24.50 -9.15
C PRO A 256 -30.02 -24.84 -7.69
N HIS A 257 -29.04 -24.16 -7.10
CA HIS A 257 -28.52 -24.46 -5.76
C HIS A 257 -28.70 -23.30 -4.78
N LYS A 258 -28.50 -23.61 -3.50
CA LYS A 258 -28.50 -22.63 -2.41
C LYS A 258 -27.16 -21.89 -2.36
N VAL A 259 -27.22 -20.60 -2.08
CA VAL A 259 -26.08 -19.69 -1.88
C VAL A 259 -26.05 -19.29 -0.42
N TYR A 260 -25.00 -19.69 0.30
CA TYR A 260 -24.78 -19.39 1.71
C TYR A 260 -23.89 -18.15 1.84
N CYS A 261 -24.33 -17.14 2.57
CA CYS A 261 -23.64 -15.85 2.68
C CYS A 261 -23.95 -15.16 4.02
N SER A 262 -23.36 -14.00 4.29
CA SER A 262 -23.74 -13.19 5.45
C SER A 262 -25.19 -12.68 5.38
N LYS A 263 -25.74 -12.25 6.52
CA LYS A 263 -27.07 -11.60 6.58
C LYS A 263 -27.14 -10.33 5.74
N GLU A 264 -26.07 -9.54 5.74
CA GLU A 264 -25.97 -8.29 4.98
C GLU A 264 -25.96 -8.57 3.48
N THR A 265 -25.12 -9.52 3.02
CA THR A 265 -25.09 -9.96 1.62
C THR A 265 -26.45 -10.49 1.17
N ALA A 266 -27.12 -11.29 2.01
CA ALA A 266 -28.43 -11.85 1.68
C ALA A 266 -29.49 -10.77 1.42
N LYS A 267 -29.44 -9.64 2.15
CA LYS A 267 -30.39 -8.53 1.98
C LYS A 267 -30.22 -7.80 0.66
N ILE A 268 -29.00 -7.70 0.15
CA ILE A 268 -28.66 -6.88 -1.03
C ILE A 268 -28.47 -7.69 -2.31
N LEU A 269 -28.36 -9.02 -2.24
CA LEU A 269 -27.99 -9.85 -3.39
C LEU A 269 -28.95 -9.67 -4.58
N ASN A 270 -30.26 -9.55 -4.35
CA ASN A 270 -31.23 -9.27 -5.42
C ASN A 270 -30.97 -7.91 -6.12
N LEU A 271 -30.48 -6.91 -5.37
CA LEU A 271 -30.15 -5.59 -5.92
C LEU A 271 -28.86 -5.63 -6.75
N ILE A 272 -27.89 -6.45 -6.33
CA ILE A 272 -26.61 -6.64 -7.02
C ILE A 272 -26.79 -7.45 -8.30
N VAL A 273 -27.56 -8.54 -8.25
CA VAL A 273 -27.83 -9.38 -9.43
C VAL A 273 -28.78 -8.68 -10.41
N GLY A 274 -29.60 -7.74 -9.92
CA GLY A 274 -30.53 -6.95 -10.74
C GLY A 274 -31.84 -7.66 -11.09
N GLU A 275 -32.08 -8.84 -10.50
CA GLU A 275 -33.33 -9.58 -10.63
C GLU A 275 -33.72 -10.29 -9.32
N PRO A 276 -35.02 -10.59 -9.13
CA PRO A 276 -35.48 -11.37 -7.98
C PRO A 276 -34.98 -12.81 -8.05
N LEU A 277 -34.27 -13.26 -7.02
CA LEU A 277 -33.90 -14.66 -6.81
C LEU A 277 -35.03 -15.40 -6.05
N PRO A 278 -35.21 -16.72 -6.29
CA PRO A 278 -36.16 -17.53 -5.54
C PRO A 278 -35.93 -17.47 -4.03
N GLU A 279 -37.01 -17.54 -3.24
CA GLU A 279 -36.98 -17.34 -1.78
C GLU A 279 -35.99 -18.27 -1.06
N ASP A 280 -35.88 -19.53 -1.51
CA ASP A 280 -34.99 -20.53 -0.93
C ASP A 280 -33.55 -20.50 -1.48
N THR A 281 -33.24 -19.67 -2.47
CA THR A 281 -31.90 -19.61 -3.08
C THR A 281 -30.88 -19.02 -2.11
N ILE A 282 -31.25 -18.01 -1.31
CA ILE A 282 -30.32 -17.27 -0.46
C ILE A 282 -30.41 -17.77 0.99
N GLN A 283 -29.28 -18.18 1.55
CA GLN A 283 -29.20 -18.77 2.89
C GLN A 283 -28.29 -17.92 3.79
N PRO A 284 -28.86 -17.03 4.62
CA PRO A 284 -28.07 -16.15 5.47
C PRO A 284 -27.45 -16.91 6.65
N LEU A 285 -26.17 -16.62 6.92
CA LEU A 285 -25.39 -17.12 8.04
C LEU A 285 -25.11 -15.98 9.03
N ASP A 286 -25.24 -16.29 10.32
CA ASP A 286 -24.79 -15.43 11.40
C ASP A 286 -23.27 -15.47 11.55
N LEU A 287 -22.68 -14.29 11.81
CA LEU A 287 -21.24 -14.17 12.07
C LEU A 287 -20.85 -14.87 13.36
N ASN A 288 -19.71 -15.56 13.32
CA ASN A 288 -19.07 -16.25 14.45
C ASN A 288 -19.93 -17.37 15.06
N ILE A 289 -20.93 -17.87 14.31
CA ILE A 289 -21.74 -19.02 14.69
C ILE A 289 -21.38 -20.19 13.75
N PRO A 290 -21.02 -21.37 14.27
CA PRO A 290 -20.77 -22.54 13.43
C PRO A 290 -22.08 -23.15 12.95
N TYR A 291 -22.24 -23.24 11.62
CA TYR A 291 -23.37 -23.89 10.97
C TYR A 291 -22.98 -25.30 10.55
N LYS A 292 -23.76 -26.29 10.97
CA LYS A 292 -23.51 -27.71 10.68
C LYS A 292 -24.20 -28.13 9.38
N PHE A 293 -23.44 -28.82 8.56
CA PHE A 293 -23.86 -29.56 7.38
C PHE A 293 -23.65 -31.05 7.63
N GLU A 294 -23.91 -31.89 6.62
CA GLU A 294 -23.90 -33.35 6.79
C GLU A 294 -22.59 -33.87 7.41
N ASN A 295 -21.43 -33.48 6.86
CA ASN A 295 -20.11 -33.96 7.29
C ASN A 295 -19.08 -32.84 7.49
N PHE A 296 -19.52 -31.60 7.58
CA PHE A 296 -18.66 -30.44 7.87
C PHE A 296 -19.46 -29.34 8.58
N GLN A 297 -18.75 -28.34 9.08
CA GLN A 297 -19.32 -27.10 9.54
C GLN A 297 -18.59 -25.92 8.89
N VAL A 298 -19.28 -24.79 8.83
CA VAL A 298 -18.72 -23.52 8.37
C VAL A 298 -19.01 -22.43 9.39
N THR A 299 -18.05 -21.54 9.62
CA THR A 299 -18.24 -20.32 10.40
C THR A 299 -17.89 -19.12 9.52
N ALA A 300 -18.83 -18.18 9.39
CA ALA A 300 -18.59 -16.90 8.73
C ALA A 300 -17.97 -15.90 9.72
N ILE A 301 -16.90 -15.21 9.34
CA ILE A 301 -16.20 -14.20 10.13
C ILE A 301 -16.17 -12.92 9.30
N ASP A 302 -16.36 -11.75 9.90
CA ASP A 302 -16.24 -10.46 9.19
C ASP A 302 -14.89 -10.37 8.45
N ALA A 303 -14.88 -9.98 7.17
CA ALA A 303 -13.64 -9.83 6.38
C ALA A 303 -13.10 -8.39 6.40
N ASN A 304 -13.84 -7.45 7.01
CA ASN A 304 -13.49 -6.04 7.06
C ASN A 304 -13.21 -5.43 5.66
N HIS A 305 -13.89 -5.88 4.61
CA HIS A 305 -13.74 -5.38 3.24
C HIS A 305 -14.88 -4.40 2.89
N CYS A 306 -16.03 -4.91 2.47
CA CYS A 306 -17.26 -4.15 2.27
C CYS A 306 -18.39 -4.66 3.20
N PRO A 307 -19.52 -3.94 3.35
CA PRO A 307 -20.62 -4.41 4.19
C PRO A 307 -21.10 -5.81 3.80
N GLY A 308 -21.06 -6.74 4.76
CA GLY A 308 -21.43 -8.14 4.57
C GLY A 308 -20.32 -9.04 4.06
N ALA A 309 -19.12 -8.52 3.80
CA ALA A 309 -18.00 -9.36 3.40
C ALA A 309 -17.53 -10.26 4.55
N VAL A 310 -17.33 -11.54 4.23
CA VAL A 310 -16.95 -12.57 5.20
C VAL A 310 -15.83 -13.48 4.72
N MET A 311 -15.00 -13.87 5.68
CA MET A 311 -14.15 -15.05 5.59
C MET A 311 -14.93 -16.29 6.02
N PHE A 312 -14.62 -17.45 5.45
CA PHE A 312 -15.19 -18.73 5.84
C PHE A 312 -14.14 -19.66 6.44
N VAL A 313 -14.46 -20.22 7.61
CA VAL A 313 -13.69 -21.31 8.23
C VAL A 313 -14.45 -22.61 8.07
N PHE A 314 -13.91 -23.55 7.30
CA PHE A 314 -14.48 -24.89 7.08
C PHE A 314 -13.75 -25.93 7.94
N GLN A 315 -14.52 -26.77 8.63
CA GLN A 315 -14.00 -27.81 9.52
C GLN A 315 -14.88 -29.07 9.48
N GLY A 316 -14.32 -30.21 9.86
CA GLY A 316 -15.07 -31.45 10.08
C GLY A 316 -14.64 -32.59 9.17
N PRO A 317 -15.21 -33.79 9.35
CA PRO A 317 -14.71 -35.02 8.73
C PRO A 317 -14.51 -34.95 7.21
N LEU A 318 -15.44 -34.32 6.48
CA LEU A 318 -15.32 -34.15 5.04
C LEU A 318 -14.13 -33.25 4.65
N ILE A 319 -13.92 -32.18 5.42
CA ILE A 319 -12.83 -31.24 5.18
C ILE A 319 -11.48 -31.90 5.51
N ASP A 320 -11.44 -32.67 6.60
CA ASP A 320 -10.26 -33.44 6.99
C ASP A 320 -9.89 -34.48 5.92
N GLU A 321 -10.88 -35.17 5.33
CA GLU A 321 -10.67 -36.14 4.25
C GLU A 321 -10.15 -35.48 2.96
N ILE A 322 -10.75 -34.37 2.53
CA ILE A 322 -10.46 -33.72 1.24
C ILE A 322 -9.18 -32.88 1.28
N ALA A 323 -8.95 -32.19 2.40
CA ALA A 323 -7.90 -31.20 2.53
C ALA A 323 -6.83 -31.53 3.56
N GLY A 324 -7.01 -32.58 4.37
CA GLY A 324 -6.09 -32.93 5.44
C GLY A 324 -6.23 -32.07 6.68
N GLY A 325 -7.30 -31.26 6.79
CA GLY A 325 -7.60 -30.43 7.95
C GLY A 325 -8.37 -29.16 7.60
N PRO A 326 -8.62 -28.28 8.59
CA PRO A 326 -9.41 -27.06 8.44
C PRO A 326 -8.95 -26.13 7.31
N ILE A 327 -9.90 -25.44 6.68
CA ILE A 327 -9.64 -24.49 5.58
C ILE A 327 -10.13 -23.10 5.98
N LEU A 328 -9.34 -22.07 5.67
CA LEU A 328 -9.73 -20.67 5.75
C LEU A 328 -9.83 -20.09 4.33
N CYS A 329 -10.98 -19.55 3.96
CA CYS A 329 -11.15 -18.73 2.77
C CYS A 329 -11.34 -17.28 3.19
N THR A 330 -10.43 -16.41 2.80
CA THR A 330 -10.47 -14.99 3.19
C THR A 330 -11.52 -14.18 2.41
N GLY A 331 -11.88 -14.61 1.19
CA GLY A 331 -12.55 -13.70 0.26
C GLY A 331 -11.70 -12.44 0.07
N ASP A 332 -12.32 -11.33 -0.32
CA ASP A 332 -11.64 -10.04 -0.26
C ASP A 332 -11.67 -9.51 1.18
N PHE A 333 -10.50 -9.08 1.68
CA PHE A 333 -10.35 -8.73 3.10
C PHE A 333 -9.32 -7.63 3.34
N ARG A 334 -9.45 -6.92 4.46
CA ARG A 334 -8.43 -5.97 4.92
C ARG A 334 -8.04 -6.15 6.38
N ALA A 335 -6.81 -6.62 6.58
CA ALA A 335 -6.17 -6.89 7.87
C ALA A 335 -5.58 -5.64 8.54
N GLU A 336 -6.33 -4.53 8.57
CA GLU A 336 -5.89 -3.33 9.28
C GLU A 336 -5.67 -3.64 10.77
N ALA A 337 -4.65 -3.01 11.39
CA ALA A 337 -4.27 -3.29 12.78
C ALA A 337 -5.42 -3.14 13.79
N SER A 338 -6.37 -2.23 13.55
CA SER A 338 -7.56 -2.05 14.39
C SER A 338 -8.45 -3.31 14.40
N TYR A 339 -8.64 -3.91 13.23
CA TYR A 339 -9.42 -5.12 12.99
C TYR A 339 -8.70 -6.37 13.53
N MET A 340 -7.38 -6.44 13.36
CA MET A 340 -6.57 -7.59 13.82
C MET A 340 -6.65 -7.83 15.34
N ARG A 341 -6.93 -6.79 16.14
CA ARG A 341 -7.17 -6.95 17.60
C ARG A 341 -8.33 -7.88 17.93
N GLN A 342 -9.27 -8.10 17.01
CA GLN A 342 -10.36 -9.07 17.21
C GLN A 342 -9.86 -10.51 17.29
N PHE A 343 -8.74 -10.83 16.64
CA PHE A 343 -8.09 -12.14 16.73
C PHE A 343 -7.31 -12.32 18.03
N GLU A 344 -7.04 -11.24 18.77
CA GLU A 344 -6.32 -11.29 20.06
C GLU A 344 -7.26 -11.38 21.26
N ASN A 345 -8.55 -11.14 21.08
CA ASN A 345 -9.55 -11.15 22.15
C ASN A 345 -10.44 -12.40 22.12
N GLU A 346 -11.33 -12.55 23.10
CA GLU A 346 -12.21 -13.72 23.23
C GLU A 346 -13.18 -13.93 22.04
N LYS A 347 -13.36 -12.93 21.17
CA LYS A 347 -14.33 -13.00 20.05
C LYS A 347 -13.83 -13.89 18.90
N LEU A 348 -12.59 -13.68 18.44
CA LEU A 348 -12.00 -14.47 17.33
C LEU A 348 -10.72 -15.21 17.73
N GLY A 349 -10.34 -15.22 19.01
CA GLY A 349 -9.16 -15.95 19.50
C GLY A 349 -9.15 -17.42 19.09
N TRP A 350 -10.32 -18.07 19.07
CA TRP A 350 -10.48 -19.48 18.65
C TRP A 350 -9.97 -19.77 17.24
N VAL A 351 -9.96 -18.78 16.34
CA VAL A 351 -9.51 -18.94 14.96
C VAL A 351 -7.99 -19.13 14.91
N LYS A 352 -7.24 -18.49 15.82
CA LYS A 352 -5.78 -18.62 15.91
C LYS A 352 -5.33 -19.97 16.48
N ASP A 353 -6.21 -20.63 17.24
CA ASP A 353 -5.97 -21.95 17.81
C ASP A 353 -6.14 -23.08 16.77
N ILE A 354 -6.67 -22.75 15.58
CA ILE A 354 -6.81 -23.69 14.48
C ILE A 354 -5.49 -23.80 13.73
N SER A 355 -5.04 -25.05 13.53
CA SER A 355 -4.00 -25.38 12.56
C SER A 355 -4.65 -25.64 11.21
N PHE A 356 -4.57 -24.66 10.30
CA PHE A 356 -5.20 -24.75 9.00
C PHE A 356 -4.41 -25.67 8.07
N ALA A 357 -5.09 -26.57 7.37
CA ALA A 357 -4.46 -27.26 6.26
C ALA A 357 -4.24 -26.30 5.09
N ARG A 358 -5.23 -25.45 4.78
CA ARG A 358 -5.20 -24.54 3.62
C ARG A 358 -5.72 -23.15 3.96
N ILE A 359 -5.07 -22.13 3.42
CA ILE A 359 -5.57 -20.75 3.38
C ILE A 359 -5.74 -20.31 1.92
N TYR A 360 -6.98 -20.00 1.52
CA TYR A 360 -7.26 -19.27 0.28
C TYR A 360 -7.23 -17.77 0.58
N LEU A 361 -6.21 -17.09 0.04
CA LEU A 361 -5.81 -15.75 0.45
C LEU A 361 -6.10 -14.72 -0.65
N ASP A 362 -6.76 -13.61 -0.30
CA ASP A 362 -6.75 -12.40 -1.14
C ASP A 362 -5.36 -11.76 -1.12
N ASN A 363 -4.75 -11.74 -2.31
CA ASN A 363 -3.41 -11.21 -2.53
C ASN A 363 -3.41 -9.98 -3.45
N THR A 364 -4.52 -9.25 -3.51
CA THR A 364 -4.76 -8.14 -4.44
C THR A 364 -3.60 -7.15 -4.52
N TYR A 365 -3.00 -6.80 -3.38
CA TYR A 365 -1.88 -5.87 -3.31
C TYR A 365 -0.59 -6.46 -2.74
N PHE A 366 -0.44 -7.80 -2.75
CA PHE A 366 0.76 -8.42 -2.19
C PHE A 366 2.05 -8.07 -2.96
N SER A 367 1.94 -7.86 -4.27
CA SER A 367 3.05 -7.46 -5.14
C SER A 367 3.45 -5.99 -5.00
N VAL A 368 2.70 -5.23 -4.20
CA VAL A 368 2.90 -3.80 -4.01
C VAL A 368 3.56 -3.59 -2.65
N ASP A 369 4.83 -3.22 -2.67
CA ASP A 369 5.60 -2.95 -1.46
C ASP A 369 5.46 -1.48 -1.01
N VAL A 370 4.21 -1.09 -0.72
CA VAL A 370 3.85 0.25 -0.23
C VAL A 370 2.91 0.09 0.96
N ALA A 371 3.23 0.77 2.07
CA ALA A 371 2.36 0.82 3.23
C ALA A 371 1.04 1.54 2.89
N PHE A 372 -0.07 0.98 3.35
CA PHE A 372 -1.38 1.58 3.11
C PHE A 372 -1.72 2.59 4.20
N THR A 373 -2.41 3.65 3.79
CA THR A 373 -2.96 4.62 4.74
C THR A 373 -4.13 3.95 5.48
N SER A 374 -4.20 4.12 6.80
CA SER A 374 -5.35 3.60 7.57
C SER A 374 -6.65 4.22 7.06
N ARG A 375 -7.78 3.51 7.16
CA ARG A 375 -9.08 4.07 6.69
C ARG A 375 -9.41 5.36 7.43
N GLU A 376 -9.07 5.45 8.71
CA GLU A 376 -9.29 6.65 9.52
C GLU A 376 -8.51 7.87 9.00
N ILE A 377 -7.21 7.70 8.67
CA ILE A 377 -6.42 8.80 8.10
C ILE A 377 -6.94 9.16 6.70
N SER A 378 -7.33 8.16 5.91
CA SER A 378 -7.92 8.35 4.58
C SER A 378 -9.22 9.18 4.65
N GLU A 379 -10.09 8.88 5.64
CA GLU A 379 -11.30 9.66 5.93
C GLU A 379 -10.95 11.12 6.30
N GLN A 380 -9.91 11.35 7.10
CA GLN A 380 -9.47 12.70 7.47
C GLN A 380 -8.90 13.48 6.28
N LEU A 381 -8.16 12.82 5.40
CA LEU A 381 -7.65 13.42 4.16
C LEU A 381 -8.81 13.80 3.23
N LEU A 382 -9.77 12.89 3.02
CA LEU A 382 -10.96 13.18 2.23
C LEU A 382 -11.74 14.38 2.79
N GLN A 383 -11.96 14.41 4.11
CA GLN A 383 -12.60 15.54 4.77
C GLN A 383 -11.81 16.84 4.54
N LYS A 384 -10.50 16.81 4.69
CA LYS A 384 -9.64 17.99 4.50
C LYS A 384 -9.74 18.51 3.06
N GLU A 385 -9.66 17.65 2.06
CA GLU A 385 -9.75 18.07 0.66
C GLU A 385 -11.12 18.68 0.36
N ILE A 386 -12.20 18.08 0.85
CA ILE A 386 -13.54 18.68 0.74
C ILE A 386 -13.61 20.08 1.36
N MET A 387 -13.03 20.27 2.54
CA MET A 387 -13.03 21.56 3.23
C MET A 387 -12.14 22.61 2.57
N ASN A 388 -11.11 22.22 1.82
CA ASN A 388 -10.26 23.12 1.04
C ASN A 388 -10.99 23.72 -0.17
N HIS A 389 -12.12 23.14 -0.58
CA HIS A 389 -12.90 23.56 -1.73
C HIS A 389 -14.32 24.03 -1.32
N PRO A 390 -14.43 25.15 -0.57
CA PRO A 390 -15.69 25.54 0.06
C PRO A 390 -16.82 25.88 -0.93
N ASP A 391 -16.46 26.37 -2.11
CA ASP A 391 -17.40 26.95 -3.09
C ASP A 391 -17.46 26.15 -4.42
N ALA A 392 -16.81 24.98 -4.49
CA ALA A 392 -16.80 24.09 -5.66
C ALA A 392 -17.68 22.86 -5.43
N ASP A 393 -18.34 22.37 -6.48
CA ASP A 393 -19.04 21.08 -6.41
C ASP A 393 -18.03 19.94 -6.36
N ILE A 394 -18.35 18.90 -5.60
CA ILE A 394 -17.44 17.78 -5.35
C ILE A 394 -18.06 16.50 -5.85
N VAL A 395 -17.28 15.73 -6.61
CA VAL A 395 -17.66 14.44 -7.16
C VAL A 395 -16.77 13.35 -6.61
N LEU A 396 -17.38 12.28 -6.09
CA LEU A 396 -16.72 11.09 -5.57
C LEU A 396 -17.10 9.89 -6.47
N PRO A 397 -16.26 9.48 -7.43
CA PRO A 397 -16.55 8.35 -8.30
C PRO A 397 -16.34 7.02 -7.55
N LEU A 398 -17.42 6.32 -7.19
CA LEU A 398 -17.38 5.09 -6.38
C LEU A 398 -18.13 3.92 -7.02
N HIS A 399 -17.77 2.70 -6.62
CA HIS A 399 -18.47 1.46 -6.97
C HIS A 399 -19.81 1.33 -6.23
N GLN A 400 -20.67 0.45 -6.75
CA GLN A 400 -22.03 0.22 -6.25
C GLN A 400 -22.06 -0.25 -4.79
N LEU A 401 -21.08 -1.07 -4.37
CA LEU A 401 -20.92 -1.57 -3.02
C LEU A 401 -19.50 -1.31 -2.50
N GLY A 402 -19.37 -0.93 -1.24
CA GLY A 402 -18.12 -0.57 -0.58
C GLY A 402 -18.08 0.92 -0.26
N GLN A 403 -17.28 1.30 0.74
CA GLN A 403 -17.09 2.70 1.16
C GLN A 403 -18.35 3.40 1.71
N GLU A 404 -19.44 2.69 2.03
CA GLU A 404 -20.65 3.30 2.62
C GLU A 404 -20.33 4.03 3.93
N ARG A 405 -19.49 3.41 4.78
CA ARG A 405 -19.10 3.97 6.08
C ARG A 405 -18.30 5.26 5.98
N ILE A 406 -17.36 5.37 5.03
CA ILE A 406 -16.57 6.60 4.85
C ILE A 406 -17.46 7.75 4.38
N ILE A 407 -18.41 7.48 3.47
CA ILE A 407 -19.36 8.48 3.00
C ILE A 407 -20.29 8.95 4.11
N GLU A 408 -20.85 8.02 4.89
CA GLU A 408 -21.71 8.38 6.03
C GLU A 408 -20.95 9.16 7.12
N ASN A 409 -19.77 8.69 7.52
CA ASN A 409 -18.90 9.36 8.49
C ASN A 409 -18.54 10.77 8.02
N LEU A 410 -18.22 10.92 6.73
CA LEU A 410 -17.89 12.21 6.14
C LEU A 410 -19.08 13.15 6.22
N SER A 411 -20.27 12.73 5.76
CA SER A 411 -21.50 13.54 5.82
C SER A 411 -21.82 14.00 7.25
N TYR A 412 -21.69 13.08 8.22
CA TYR A 412 -21.86 13.40 9.64
C TYR A 412 -20.83 14.43 10.15
N ARG A 413 -19.55 14.27 9.82
CA ARG A 413 -18.46 15.13 10.33
C ARG A 413 -18.47 16.53 9.74
N ILE A 414 -18.76 16.69 8.46
CA ILE A 414 -18.86 18.01 7.82
C ILE A 414 -20.25 18.63 8.01
N TYR A 415 -21.22 17.85 8.48
CA TYR A 415 -22.61 18.25 8.68
C TYR A 415 -23.28 18.78 7.40
N GLU A 416 -23.00 18.12 6.27
CA GLU A 416 -23.60 18.39 4.97
C GLU A 416 -24.09 17.08 4.32
N PRO A 417 -25.21 17.12 3.58
CA PRO A 417 -25.70 15.95 2.86
C PRO A 417 -24.76 15.58 1.71
N ILE A 418 -24.52 14.28 1.53
CA ILE A 418 -23.82 13.73 0.36
C ILE A 418 -24.85 12.98 -0.49
N PHE A 419 -25.05 13.43 -1.72
CA PHE A 419 -25.98 12.80 -2.64
C PHE A 419 -25.35 11.54 -3.23
N VAL A 420 -26.13 10.47 -3.35
CA VAL A 420 -25.65 9.18 -3.84
C VAL A 420 -26.57 8.72 -4.97
N TYR A 421 -25.99 8.16 -6.03
CA TYR A 421 -26.76 7.63 -7.16
C TYR A 421 -27.72 6.50 -6.73
N PRO A 422 -28.84 6.30 -7.45
CA PRO A 422 -29.99 5.52 -6.97
C PRO A 422 -29.65 4.09 -6.52
N GLU A 423 -28.80 3.39 -7.28
CA GLU A 423 -28.43 2.00 -7.05
C GLU A 423 -27.65 1.85 -5.74
N LYS A 424 -26.61 2.66 -5.54
CA LYS A 424 -25.85 2.66 -4.29
C LYS A 424 -26.70 3.14 -3.12
N LEU A 425 -27.59 4.13 -3.32
CA LEU A 425 -28.52 4.58 -2.29
C LEU A 425 -29.48 3.48 -1.85
N ALA A 426 -30.00 2.68 -2.78
CA ALA A 426 -30.89 1.55 -2.48
C ALA A 426 -30.17 0.50 -1.62
N ILE A 427 -28.95 0.13 -2.00
CA ILE A 427 -28.10 -0.81 -1.24
C ILE A 427 -27.79 -0.24 0.15
N GLY A 428 -27.31 1.00 0.23
CA GLY A 428 -26.97 1.63 1.51
C GLY A 428 -28.15 1.68 2.46
N LYS A 429 -29.36 2.06 1.99
CA LYS A 429 -30.57 2.07 2.83
C LYS A 429 -30.92 0.68 3.38
N VAL A 430 -30.81 -0.37 2.58
CA VAL A 430 -31.07 -1.76 3.02
C VAL A 430 -30.05 -2.21 4.07
N LEU A 431 -28.81 -1.75 3.95
CA LEU A 431 -27.73 -2.02 4.90
C LEU A 431 -27.75 -1.10 6.13
N GLY A 432 -28.65 -0.10 6.17
CA GLY A 432 -28.77 0.86 7.26
C GLY A 432 -27.76 2.01 7.23
N PHE A 433 -27.33 2.42 6.05
CA PHE A 433 -26.49 3.60 5.76
C PHE A 433 -27.28 4.71 5.07
N PHE A 434 -26.61 5.87 4.92
CA PHE A 434 -27.07 7.05 4.19
C PHE A 434 -28.31 7.70 4.82
N TYR A 435 -28.32 7.80 6.15
CA TYR A 435 -29.25 8.72 6.81
C TYR A 435 -28.95 10.15 6.36
N GLU A 436 -30.00 10.96 6.22
CA GLU A 436 -29.86 12.36 5.86
C GLU A 436 -29.27 13.12 7.04
N TYR A 437 -27.99 13.51 6.93
CA TYR A 437 -27.30 14.32 7.91
C TYR A 437 -27.07 15.74 7.38
N GLY A 438 -27.10 16.71 8.29
CA GLY A 438 -26.59 18.05 8.04
C GLY A 438 -27.55 19.02 7.37
N ILE A 439 -26.99 20.15 6.92
CA ILE A 439 -27.70 21.23 6.23
C ILE A 439 -27.08 21.39 4.85
N ALA A 440 -27.92 21.45 3.81
CA ALA A 440 -27.44 21.66 2.44
C ALA A 440 -26.63 22.95 2.33
N ASN A 441 -25.40 22.84 1.82
CA ASN A 441 -24.56 23.98 1.55
C ASN A 441 -25.10 24.77 0.36
N GLN A 442 -25.34 26.07 0.52
CA GLN A 442 -25.91 26.91 -0.55
C GLN A 442 -24.93 27.16 -1.70
N LYS A 443 -23.65 26.92 -1.47
CA LYS A 443 -22.56 27.22 -2.42
C LYS A 443 -21.96 25.99 -3.05
N ARG A 444 -22.23 24.76 -2.59
CA ARG A 444 -21.71 23.51 -3.18
C ARG A 444 -22.62 22.31 -2.97
N GLN A 445 -22.46 21.32 -3.83
CA GLN A 445 -23.01 19.98 -3.66
C GLN A 445 -21.86 18.96 -3.61
N ILE A 446 -22.06 17.91 -2.82
CA ILE A 446 -21.16 16.76 -2.76
C ILE A 446 -21.96 15.56 -3.25
N GLN A 447 -21.48 14.91 -4.31
CA GLN A 447 -22.17 13.79 -4.93
C GLN A 447 -21.24 12.60 -5.14
N VAL A 448 -21.74 11.42 -4.80
CA VAL A 448 -21.18 10.13 -5.19
C VAL A 448 -21.81 9.75 -6.53
N VAL A 449 -20.96 9.44 -7.51
CA VAL A 449 -21.35 9.05 -8.87
C VAL A 449 -20.84 7.65 -9.18
N GLU A 450 -21.45 7.00 -10.17
CA GLU A 450 -20.99 5.69 -10.62
C GLU A 450 -19.65 5.80 -11.35
N LYS A 451 -18.61 5.18 -10.78
CA LYS A 451 -17.22 5.30 -11.26
C LYS A 451 -17.04 4.94 -12.74
N ARG A 452 -17.82 3.99 -13.27
CA ARG A 452 -17.65 3.48 -14.65
C ARG A 452 -18.41 4.28 -15.70
N GLU A 453 -19.51 4.91 -15.32
CA GLU A 453 -20.40 5.60 -16.27
C GLU A 453 -20.23 7.11 -16.28
N TRP A 454 -19.67 7.67 -15.21
CA TRP A 454 -19.60 9.11 -15.05
C TRP A 454 -18.45 9.74 -15.85
N THR A 455 -18.78 10.83 -16.55
CA THR A 455 -17.82 11.66 -17.29
C THR A 455 -17.95 13.13 -16.90
N MET A 456 -16.83 13.86 -16.91
CA MET A 456 -16.84 15.31 -16.69
C MET A 456 -17.72 16.03 -17.73
N PRO A 457 -18.62 16.94 -17.31
CA PRO A 457 -19.46 17.70 -18.24
C PRO A 457 -18.66 18.67 -19.14
N ASP A 458 -19.05 18.79 -20.40
CA ASP A 458 -18.39 19.66 -21.40
C ASP A 458 -18.51 21.17 -21.09
N ALA A 459 -19.57 21.57 -20.39
CA ALA A 459 -19.82 22.97 -20.02
C ALA A 459 -19.93 23.09 -18.49
N LEU A 460 -18.90 23.68 -17.88
CA LEU A 460 -18.87 23.94 -16.45
C LEU A 460 -19.59 25.26 -16.14
N GLY A 461 -20.82 25.16 -15.61
CA GLY A 461 -21.51 26.32 -15.01
C GLY A 461 -20.87 26.78 -13.69
N LYS A 462 -20.04 25.92 -13.09
CA LYS A 462 -19.38 26.10 -11.80
C LYS A 462 -18.15 25.17 -11.68
N PRO A 463 -17.11 25.51 -10.89
CA PRO A 463 -15.98 24.60 -10.65
C PRO A 463 -16.42 23.27 -10.04
N ILE A 464 -15.96 22.17 -10.63
CA ILE A 464 -16.14 20.80 -10.12
C ILE A 464 -14.76 20.24 -9.73
N ILE A 465 -14.68 19.65 -8.54
CA ILE A 465 -13.53 18.93 -8.03
C ILE A 465 -13.87 17.45 -7.98
N VAL A 466 -13.11 16.62 -8.68
CA VAL A 466 -13.22 15.17 -8.60
C VAL A 466 -12.23 14.68 -7.55
N ILE A 467 -12.70 13.92 -6.57
CA ILE A 467 -11.86 13.28 -5.57
C ILE A 467 -12.00 11.76 -5.71
N GLU A 468 -10.91 11.12 -6.12
CA GLU A 468 -10.81 9.67 -6.24
C GLU A 468 -10.35 9.06 -4.91
N VAL A 469 -11.17 8.17 -4.36
CA VAL A 469 -10.93 7.51 -3.07
C VAL A 469 -10.42 6.10 -3.33
N THR A 470 -9.13 6.00 -3.66
CA THR A 470 -8.51 4.76 -4.14
C THR A 470 -7.01 4.72 -3.83
N GLN A 471 -6.52 3.52 -3.51
CA GLN A 471 -5.10 3.25 -3.27
C GLN A 471 -4.35 2.97 -4.58
N VAL A 472 -5.02 2.48 -5.64
CA VAL A 472 -4.42 1.97 -6.89
C VAL A 472 -3.56 3.02 -7.61
N ASP A 473 -4.03 4.27 -7.68
CA ASP A 473 -3.39 5.32 -8.49
C ASP A 473 -2.16 5.95 -7.82
N HIS A 474 -1.92 5.63 -6.54
CA HIS A 474 -0.68 5.97 -5.84
C HIS A 474 0.43 4.92 -6.06
N LEU A 475 0.12 3.77 -6.69
CA LEU A 475 1.02 2.62 -6.80
C LEU A 475 1.69 2.48 -8.18
N TYR A 476 1.06 2.98 -9.25
CA TYR A 476 1.54 2.80 -10.64
C TYR A 476 2.06 4.06 -11.33
N GLY A 477 2.41 5.13 -10.60
CA GLY A 477 3.19 6.26 -11.14
C GLY A 477 2.56 7.00 -12.34
N GLY A 478 1.27 6.80 -12.60
CA GLY A 478 0.51 7.48 -13.64
C GLY A 478 0.04 8.85 -13.16
N VAL A 479 0.97 9.76 -12.89
CA VAL A 479 0.63 11.19 -12.87
C VAL A 479 1.07 11.75 -14.21
N SER A 480 0.15 11.74 -15.16
CA SER A 480 0.23 12.73 -16.24
C SER A 480 0.11 14.11 -15.57
N GLU A 481 0.97 15.06 -15.90
CA GLU A 481 0.85 16.47 -15.48
C GLU A 481 -0.51 17.11 -15.86
N SER A 482 -1.34 16.38 -16.62
CA SER A 482 -2.67 16.78 -17.10
C SER A 482 -3.85 16.20 -16.32
N ASP A 483 -3.67 15.41 -15.25
CA ASP A 483 -4.81 14.87 -14.48
C ASP A 483 -5.25 15.86 -13.38
N PRO A 484 -6.44 16.49 -13.50
CA PRO A 484 -6.92 17.46 -12.53
C PRO A 484 -7.54 16.83 -11.27
N ASN A 485 -7.64 15.51 -11.18
CA ASN A 485 -8.35 14.83 -10.08
C ASN A 485 -7.52 14.83 -8.79
N ILE A 486 -8.17 15.10 -7.66
CA ILE A 486 -7.56 14.95 -6.33
C ILE A 486 -7.65 13.48 -5.95
N ARG A 487 -6.55 12.91 -5.45
CA ARG A 487 -6.49 11.50 -5.05
C ARG A 487 -6.32 11.37 -3.54
N VAL A 488 -7.19 10.60 -2.92
CA VAL A 488 -7.14 10.27 -1.50
C VAL A 488 -6.87 8.77 -1.38
N PRO A 489 -5.74 8.36 -0.77
CA PRO A 489 -5.39 6.95 -0.65
C PRO A 489 -6.41 6.26 0.26
N TYR A 490 -7.10 5.24 -0.25
CA TYR A 490 -8.04 4.42 0.50
C TYR A 490 -8.12 3.03 -0.12
N SER A 491 -8.13 1.98 0.70
CA SER A 491 -8.26 0.59 0.24
C SER A 491 -9.23 -0.20 1.11
N ASP A 492 -10.03 -1.05 0.51
CA ASP A 492 -10.77 -2.09 1.24
C ASP A 492 -10.04 -3.45 1.20
N HIS A 493 -8.86 -3.54 0.59
CA HIS A 493 -7.98 -4.72 0.63
C HIS A 493 -6.72 -4.47 1.45
N SER A 494 -6.14 -5.57 1.95
CA SER A 494 -4.90 -5.56 2.72
C SER A 494 -3.68 -5.10 1.91
N SER A 495 -2.79 -4.34 2.54
CA SER A 495 -1.42 -4.12 2.04
C SER A 495 -0.58 -5.40 2.16
N ARG A 496 0.59 -5.44 1.51
CA ARG A 496 1.57 -6.53 1.70
C ARG A 496 1.90 -6.75 3.19
N GLU A 497 2.13 -5.69 3.95
CA GLU A 497 2.46 -5.79 5.38
C GLU A 497 1.26 -6.29 6.21
N GLU A 498 0.04 -5.82 5.91
CA GLU A 498 -1.18 -6.27 6.58
C GLU A 498 -1.41 -7.78 6.32
N ILE A 499 -1.18 -8.26 5.09
CA ILE A 499 -1.24 -9.69 4.74
C ILE A 499 -0.22 -10.51 5.53
N LEU A 500 1.03 -10.06 5.61
CA LEU A 500 2.08 -10.80 6.33
C LEU A 500 1.77 -10.90 7.83
N LYS A 501 1.35 -9.81 8.47
CA LYS A 501 0.92 -9.80 9.87
C LYS A 501 -0.30 -10.69 10.12
N PHE A 502 -1.21 -10.76 9.15
CA PHE A 502 -2.34 -11.68 9.21
C PHE A 502 -1.88 -13.13 9.19
N LEU A 503 -0.99 -13.51 8.25
CA LEU A 503 -0.46 -14.87 8.15
C LEU A 503 0.36 -15.28 9.38
N GLU A 504 1.13 -14.35 9.97
CA GLU A 504 1.86 -14.55 11.24
C GLU A 504 0.97 -14.97 12.41
N CYS A 505 -0.33 -14.67 12.36
CA CYS A 505 -1.26 -15.06 13.41
C CYS A 505 -1.56 -16.57 13.40
N PHE A 506 -1.44 -17.23 12.26
CA PHE A 506 -1.98 -18.58 12.03
C PHE A 506 -0.89 -19.65 11.86
N GLN A 507 -1.26 -20.88 12.19
CA GLN A 507 -0.54 -22.07 11.76
C GLN A 507 -1.22 -22.58 10.50
N PHE A 508 -0.47 -22.77 9.42
CA PHE A 508 -1.02 -23.31 8.18
C PHE A 508 -0.03 -24.15 7.36
N ASN A 509 -0.54 -25.16 6.66
CA ASN A 509 0.31 -26.01 5.83
C ASN A 509 0.43 -25.48 4.41
N GLU A 510 -0.68 -25.05 3.79
CA GLU A 510 -0.78 -24.65 2.39
C GLU A 510 -1.43 -23.28 2.20
N ILE A 511 -0.97 -22.52 1.20
CA ILE A 511 -1.52 -21.21 0.83
C ILE A 511 -1.87 -21.15 -0.66
N TYR A 512 -3.04 -20.59 -0.97
CA TYR A 512 -3.57 -20.46 -2.32
C TYR A 512 -3.97 -19.01 -2.57
N PRO A 513 -3.11 -18.19 -3.20
CA PRO A 513 -3.46 -16.81 -3.55
C PRO A 513 -4.57 -16.76 -4.60
N THR A 514 -5.60 -15.94 -4.39
CA THR A 514 -6.88 -16.01 -5.12
C THR A 514 -7.15 -14.85 -6.07
N SER A 515 -6.47 -13.72 -5.90
CA SER A 515 -6.83 -12.45 -6.58
C SER A 515 -5.88 -12.05 -7.70
N LYS A 516 -4.55 -12.24 -7.52
CA LYS A 516 -3.52 -11.83 -8.50
C LYS A 516 -2.51 -12.93 -8.75
N SER A 517 -1.90 -12.91 -9.94
CA SER A 517 -0.72 -13.74 -10.22
C SER A 517 0.44 -13.37 -9.30
N TYR A 518 1.30 -14.33 -8.99
CA TYR A 518 2.38 -14.17 -8.02
C TYR A 518 3.62 -14.95 -8.45
N SER A 519 4.78 -14.42 -8.09
CA SER A 519 6.09 -15.02 -8.30
C SER A 519 6.43 -16.07 -7.22
N LYS A 520 7.43 -16.90 -7.48
CA LYS A 520 7.99 -17.82 -6.47
C LYS A 520 8.47 -17.08 -5.22
N ALA A 521 9.09 -15.90 -5.39
CA ALA A 521 9.61 -15.09 -4.28
C ALA A 521 8.47 -14.55 -3.40
N GLU A 522 7.40 -14.06 -4.01
CA GLU A 522 6.21 -13.61 -3.29
C GLU A 522 5.54 -14.78 -2.56
N PHE A 523 5.41 -15.92 -3.24
CA PHE A 523 4.89 -17.14 -2.63
C PHE A 523 5.70 -17.59 -1.42
N LYS A 524 7.04 -17.61 -1.55
CA LYS A 524 7.96 -17.92 -0.45
C LYS A 524 7.76 -16.96 0.72
N THR A 525 7.62 -15.66 0.46
CA THR A 525 7.41 -14.65 1.49
C THR A 525 6.10 -14.89 2.24
N MET A 526 5.00 -15.18 1.55
CA MET A 526 3.71 -15.52 2.19
C MET A 526 3.83 -16.79 3.05
N MET A 527 4.48 -17.83 2.54
CA MET A 527 4.70 -19.08 3.26
C MET A 527 5.56 -18.89 4.51
N GLN A 528 6.60 -18.06 4.44
CA GLN A 528 7.52 -17.77 5.55
C GLN A 528 6.87 -17.01 6.70
N ALA A 529 5.81 -16.23 6.44
CA ALA A 529 5.08 -15.53 7.48
C ALA A 529 4.34 -16.50 8.43
N GLY A 530 3.97 -17.70 7.96
CA GLY A 530 3.24 -18.68 8.76
C GLY A 530 4.08 -19.33 9.86
N LYS A 531 3.44 -19.65 10.99
CA LYS A 531 4.10 -20.28 12.17
C LYS A 531 4.66 -21.70 11.93
N THR A 532 4.30 -22.33 10.82
CA THR A 532 4.59 -23.73 10.45
C THR A 532 5.51 -23.84 9.23
N PHE A 533 6.16 -22.73 8.84
CA PHE A 533 7.08 -22.70 7.70
C PHE A 533 8.23 -23.70 7.87
N THR A 534 8.47 -24.49 6.82
CA THR A 534 9.70 -25.28 6.63
C THR A 534 10.06 -25.27 5.14
N GLU A 535 11.35 -25.33 4.80
CA GLU A 535 11.78 -25.41 3.39
C GLU A 535 11.16 -26.62 2.68
N LYS A 536 10.99 -27.75 3.39
CA LYS A 536 10.29 -28.94 2.86
C LYS A 536 8.82 -28.68 2.51
N ASN A 537 8.10 -27.92 3.33
CA ASN A 537 6.70 -27.56 3.05
C ASN A 537 6.61 -26.60 1.87
N LEU A 538 7.57 -25.68 1.74
CA LEU A 538 7.67 -24.78 0.60
C LEU A 538 7.91 -25.54 -0.70
N GLU A 539 8.90 -26.43 -0.75
CA GLU A 539 9.21 -27.26 -1.93
C GLU A 539 7.98 -28.06 -2.38
N LYS A 540 7.30 -28.75 -1.45
CA LYS A 540 6.08 -29.51 -1.74
C LYS A 540 4.99 -28.63 -2.38
N GLN A 541 4.82 -27.40 -1.91
CA GLN A 541 3.82 -26.50 -2.46
C GLN A 541 4.22 -25.88 -3.79
N LEU A 542 5.49 -25.54 -3.97
CA LEU A 542 5.97 -25.03 -5.26
C LEU A 542 5.71 -26.04 -6.40
N GLU A 543 5.72 -27.35 -6.11
CA GLU A 543 5.31 -28.39 -7.06
C GLU A 543 3.80 -28.41 -7.39
N LEU A 544 2.95 -27.95 -6.46
CA LEU A 544 1.50 -27.89 -6.65
C LEU A 544 1.06 -26.69 -7.49
N HIS A 545 1.87 -25.63 -7.52
CA HIS A 545 1.58 -24.41 -8.28
C HIS A 545 2.32 -24.42 -9.62
N SER A 546 1.56 -24.25 -10.72
CA SER A 546 2.14 -24.21 -12.06
C SER A 546 2.77 -22.84 -12.34
N PHE A 547 4.05 -22.69 -12.00
CA PHE A 547 4.85 -21.51 -12.35
C PHE A 547 5.29 -21.58 -13.82
N VAL A 548 4.95 -20.55 -14.60
CA VAL A 548 5.29 -20.42 -16.02
C VAL A 548 6.11 -19.16 -16.25
N GLU A 549 6.94 -19.15 -17.30
CA GLU A 549 7.69 -17.94 -17.67
C GLU A 549 6.74 -16.77 -17.96
N LYS A 550 7.06 -15.62 -17.38
CA LYS A 550 6.35 -14.36 -17.60
C LYS A 550 6.57 -13.97 -19.06
N THR A 551 5.52 -14.11 -19.86
CA THR A 551 5.56 -13.70 -21.26
C THR A 551 5.89 -12.21 -21.32
N PRO A 552 6.90 -11.76 -22.10
CA PRO A 552 7.17 -10.35 -22.23
C PRO A 552 6.00 -9.68 -22.94
N GLU A 553 5.17 -8.95 -22.20
CA GLU A 553 4.20 -8.05 -22.80
C GLU A 553 4.96 -6.98 -23.57
N ILE A 554 4.78 -6.94 -24.90
CA ILE A 554 5.32 -5.87 -25.75
C ILE A 554 4.62 -4.57 -25.37
N ARG A 555 5.24 -3.78 -24.49
CA ARG A 555 4.75 -2.45 -24.12
C ARG A 555 4.95 -1.47 -25.27
N ILE A 556 3.88 -1.16 -25.99
CA ILE A 556 3.85 -0.06 -26.98
C ILE A 556 3.60 1.24 -26.21
N PRO A 557 4.53 2.23 -26.23
CA PRO A 557 4.34 3.50 -25.53
C PRO A 557 3.03 4.19 -25.96
N GLY A 558 2.16 4.51 -25.00
CA GLY A 558 0.90 5.24 -25.24
C GLY A 558 -0.36 4.38 -25.44
N ARG A 559 -0.29 3.06 -25.28
CA ARG A 559 -1.49 2.18 -25.19
C ARG A 559 -1.57 1.52 -23.82
N PHE A 560 -2.73 1.58 -23.18
CA PHE A 560 -3.02 0.85 -21.95
C PHE A 560 -3.02 -0.67 -22.20
N HIS A 561 -2.52 -1.47 -21.25
CA HIS A 561 -2.48 -2.93 -21.35
C HIS A 561 -3.38 -3.60 -20.31
N ARG A 562 -3.82 -4.82 -20.60
CA ARG A 562 -4.74 -5.61 -19.76
C ARG A 562 -4.20 -5.85 -18.35
N SER A 563 -2.87 -5.89 -18.20
CA SER A 563 -2.16 -6.03 -16.92
C SER A 563 -2.15 -4.76 -16.07
N ASP A 564 -2.48 -3.60 -16.65
CA ASP A 564 -2.50 -2.31 -15.96
C ASP A 564 -3.85 -2.03 -15.25
N TYR A 565 -4.84 -2.92 -15.43
CA TYR A 565 -6.17 -2.81 -14.79
C TYR A 565 -6.50 -4.06 -13.96
N PRO A 566 -7.29 -3.94 -12.87
CA PRO A 566 -7.92 -5.08 -12.23
C PRO A 566 -8.77 -5.86 -13.26
N GLU A 567 -8.66 -7.19 -13.30
CA GLU A 567 -9.55 -8.00 -14.15
C GLU A 567 -11.01 -7.69 -13.79
N GLY A 568 -11.71 -6.98 -14.68
CA GLY A 568 -13.03 -6.42 -14.41
C GLY A 568 -13.32 -5.05 -15.04
N GLU A 569 -12.32 -4.39 -15.63
CA GLU A 569 -12.47 -3.05 -16.25
C GLU A 569 -12.54 -3.05 -17.80
N TRP A 570 -12.66 -4.21 -18.44
CA TRP A 570 -12.89 -4.30 -19.89
C TRP A 570 -14.27 -4.91 -20.21
N ARG A 571 -15.00 -4.28 -21.15
CA ARG A 571 -16.14 -4.88 -21.86
C ARG A 571 -15.59 -5.90 -22.86
N ASP A 572 -15.94 -7.17 -22.70
CA ASP A 572 -16.01 -8.10 -23.84
C ASP A 572 -17.44 -8.08 -24.36
N ASP A 573 -17.76 -7.07 -25.18
CA ASP A 573 -18.74 -7.26 -26.23
C ASP A 573 -17.95 -7.67 -27.47
N GLN A 574 -18.18 -8.89 -27.93
CA GLN A 574 -17.60 -9.56 -29.12
C GLN A 574 -16.34 -10.40 -28.88
N GLU A 575 -16.53 -11.66 -28.49
CA GLU A 575 -16.00 -12.81 -29.24
C GLU A 575 -16.79 -14.07 -28.86
N GLU A 576 -17.96 -14.20 -29.50
CA GLU A 576 -18.68 -15.47 -29.62
C GLU A 576 -18.22 -16.11 -30.95
N TYR A 577 -17.91 -17.42 -30.92
CA TYR A 577 -17.48 -18.29 -32.04
C TYR A 577 -16.07 -17.97 -32.56
N MET A 578 -15.08 -18.88 -32.47
CA MET A 578 -15.01 -20.09 -33.29
C MET A 578 -14.03 -21.10 -32.66
N VAL A 579 -14.52 -22.33 -32.47
CA VAL A 579 -13.68 -23.54 -32.45
C VAL A 579 -13.24 -23.80 -33.89
N GLY A 580 -11.95 -24.00 -34.12
CA GLY A 580 -11.44 -24.42 -35.43
C GLY A 580 -9.94 -24.65 -35.42
N ASP A 581 -9.55 -25.92 -35.36
CA ASP A 581 -8.21 -26.40 -35.71
C ASP A 581 -7.77 -25.82 -37.06
N LEU A 582 -6.58 -25.21 -37.12
CA LEU A 582 -5.94 -24.77 -38.36
C LEU A 582 -4.41 -24.95 -38.27
N ASP A 583 -3.98 -26.21 -38.17
CA ASP A 583 -2.78 -26.65 -38.88
C ASP A 583 -3.25 -27.10 -40.27
N GLU A 584 -3.10 -26.24 -41.26
CA GLU A 584 -2.84 -26.54 -42.67
C GLU A 584 -3.00 -25.24 -43.48
N TRP A 585 -2.30 -25.18 -44.61
CA TRP A 585 -2.37 -24.21 -45.70
C TRP A 585 -1.26 -23.14 -45.75
N GLU A 586 -0.26 -23.54 -46.54
CA GLU A 586 0.75 -22.73 -47.24
C GLU A 586 0.11 -21.68 -48.18
N GLU A 587 0.97 -20.77 -48.64
CA GLU A 587 0.81 -19.76 -49.69
C GLU A 587 0.42 -18.34 -49.23
N GLY A 588 1.46 -17.50 -49.12
CA GLY A 588 1.33 -16.08 -48.87
C GLY A 588 0.83 -15.29 -50.09
N PRO A 589 0.23 -14.10 -49.90
CA PRO A 589 -0.20 -13.25 -51.00
C PRO A 589 0.94 -12.35 -51.52
N PRO A 590 0.98 -12.08 -52.85
CA PRO A 590 1.99 -11.26 -53.49
C PRO A 590 1.71 -9.74 -53.42
N GLU A 591 2.76 -8.99 -53.75
CA GLU A 591 2.89 -7.53 -53.69
C GLU A 591 1.92 -6.70 -54.56
N THR A 592 1.85 -5.42 -54.17
CA THR A 592 1.62 -4.17 -54.97
C THR A 592 0.26 -3.45 -54.90
N VAL A 593 0.36 -2.17 -54.51
CA VAL A 593 -0.58 -1.04 -54.71
C VAL A 593 -0.49 -0.57 -56.19
N PRO A 594 -1.47 0.16 -56.82
CA PRO A 594 -1.74 1.58 -56.47
C PRO A 594 -3.18 2.14 -56.71
N GLU A 595 -3.45 3.22 -55.98
CA GLU A 595 -4.21 4.45 -56.30
C GLU A 595 -5.71 4.49 -56.66
N PRO A 596 -6.40 5.63 -56.31
CA PRO A 596 -7.84 5.79 -56.41
C PRO A 596 -8.30 6.58 -57.65
N MET A 597 -9.49 6.29 -58.17
CA MET A 597 -10.24 7.19 -59.06
C MET A 597 -11.74 7.13 -58.79
N ASN A 598 -12.25 8.25 -58.26
CA ASN A 598 -13.37 9.07 -58.72
C ASN A 598 -14.74 8.48 -59.12
N MET A 599 -15.74 9.18 -58.55
CA MET A 599 -17.04 9.61 -59.07
C MET A 599 -18.22 8.64 -59.11
N GLY A 600 -19.30 9.09 -58.45
CA GLY A 600 -20.66 8.57 -58.49
C GLY A 600 -21.51 9.26 -57.45
#